data_AF-X1NER3-F1
#
_entry.id   AF-X1NER3-F1
#
_cell.length_a   1.000
_cell.length_b   1.000
_cell.length_c   1.000
_cell.angle_alpha   90.00
_cell.angle_beta   90.00
_cell.angle_gamma   90.00
#
_symmetry.space_group_name_H-M   'P 1'
#
loop_
_entity.id
_entity.type
_entity.pdbx_description
1 polymer ?
#
loop_
_entity_poly.entity_id
_entity_poly.type
_entity_poly.pdbx_seq_one_letter_code
_entity_poly.pdbx_strand_id
1 'polypeptide(L)'
;MPDHPKLLAPEAVGITASIPYIDALTSTDKSNVYGYAHHLYGGGNKASFAASYGYKPLLQTEYSEGASTFADAMSLATLMHECLTVEDVAAYLYWPLFWEQPNGLVSFPSYGSSNYTINPVYYAFKQHSAFTDPNWQRVDASTNSSNLKISAYISPDNNQMSAVIINTSSSTDIALNLTFYNVTVIDGDVYRTSQTENCVLVDPFEKSEPLTLP
;
A
#
# COMPACT_ATOMS: atom_id res chain seq x y z
N MET A 1 20.33 20.95 -16.14
CA MET A 1 20.00 19.88 -15.17
C MET A 1 20.64 18.61 -15.68
N PRO A 2 21.36 17.82 -14.88
CA PRO A 2 22.19 16.73 -15.40
C PRO A 2 21.40 15.56 -15.97
N ASP A 3 20.15 15.33 -15.53
CA ASP A 3 19.29 14.26 -16.02
C ASP A 3 17.90 14.78 -16.42
N HIS A 4 17.36 14.24 -17.51
CA HIS A 4 15.99 14.53 -17.95
C HIS A 4 14.97 13.87 -17.00
N PRO A 5 13.79 14.48 -16.78
CA PRO A 5 12.72 13.83 -16.03
C PRO A 5 12.34 12.47 -16.63
N LYS A 6 12.05 11.51 -15.75
CA LYS A 6 11.56 10.18 -16.14
C LYS A 6 10.09 10.28 -16.54
N LEU A 7 9.71 9.70 -17.67
CA LEU A 7 8.34 9.69 -18.17
C LEU A 7 7.56 8.47 -17.65
N LEU A 8 6.36 8.70 -17.12
CA LEU A 8 5.39 7.66 -16.80
C LEU A 8 4.26 7.68 -17.83
N ALA A 9 3.69 6.51 -18.13
CA ALA A 9 2.55 6.35 -19.02
C ALA A 9 1.80 5.04 -18.73
N PRO A 10 0.51 4.89 -19.06
CA PRO A 10 -0.38 5.92 -19.60
C PRO A 10 -1.15 6.75 -18.58
N GLU A 11 -1.18 6.36 -17.30
CA GLU A 11 -2.10 6.93 -16.31
C GLU A 11 -3.57 6.70 -16.71
N ALA A 12 -3.87 5.54 -17.31
CA ALA A 12 -5.23 5.25 -17.70
C ALA A 12 -6.09 4.96 -16.47
N VAL A 13 -7.40 5.19 -16.61
CA VAL A 13 -8.43 5.06 -15.55
C VAL A 13 -8.43 3.72 -14.80
N GLY A 14 -7.85 2.67 -15.37
CA GLY A 14 -7.68 1.36 -14.73
C GLY A 14 -6.63 0.50 -15.45
N ILE A 15 -6.32 -0.65 -14.87
CA ILE A 15 -5.38 -1.64 -15.45
C ILE A 15 -5.84 -2.06 -16.85
N THR A 16 -7.11 -2.44 -17.01
CA THR A 16 -7.65 -2.91 -18.30
C THR A 16 -7.53 -1.85 -19.40
N ALA A 17 -7.73 -0.58 -19.07
CA ALA A 17 -7.61 0.52 -20.02
C ALA A 17 -6.16 0.85 -20.38
N SER A 18 -5.20 0.47 -19.52
CA SER A 18 -3.77 0.73 -19.75
C SER A 18 -3.17 -0.21 -20.81
N ILE A 19 -3.64 -1.46 -20.86
CA ILE A 19 -3.13 -2.52 -21.76
C ILE A 19 -3.09 -2.10 -23.23
N PRO A 20 -4.20 -1.69 -23.88
CA PRO A 20 -4.18 -1.37 -25.30
C PRO A 20 -3.28 -0.18 -25.64
N TYR A 21 -3.09 0.76 -24.70
CA TYR A 21 -2.14 1.85 -24.89
C TYR A 21 -0.70 1.34 -24.90
N ILE A 22 -0.32 0.56 -23.89
CA ILE A 22 1.06 0.05 -23.76
C ILE A 22 1.41 -0.89 -24.91
N ASP A 23 0.46 -1.71 -25.37
CA ASP A 23 0.65 -2.64 -26.49
C ASP A 23 0.81 -1.94 -27.83
N ALA A 24 0.20 -0.75 -28.00
CA ALA A 24 0.33 0.06 -29.21
C ALA A 24 1.69 0.77 -29.32
N LEU A 25 2.45 0.90 -28.22
CA LEU A 25 3.76 1.56 -28.23
C LEU A 25 4.80 0.73 -28.98
N THR A 26 5.58 1.40 -29.84
CA THR A 26 6.74 0.77 -30.49
C THR A 26 7.86 0.52 -29.48
N SER A 27 8.85 -0.29 -29.84
CA SER A 27 10.04 -0.50 -29.02
C SER A 27 10.77 0.81 -28.69
N THR A 28 10.80 1.76 -29.64
CA THR A 28 11.38 3.09 -29.43
C THR A 28 10.57 3.88 -28.41
N ASP A 29 9.24 3.88 -28.51
CA ASP A 29 8.38 4.57 -27.53
C ASP A 29 8.56 3.98 -26.13
N LYS A 30 8.55 2.64 -26.02
CA LYS A 30 8.78 1.94 -24.75
C LYS A 30 10.17 2.24 -24.15
N SER A 31 11.17 2.53 -24.96
CA SER A 31 12.50 2.93 -24.46
C SER A 31 12.51 4.32 -23.81
N ASN A 32 11.59 5.20 -24.20
CA ASN A 32 11.44 6.55 -23.63
C ASN A 32 10.53 6.58 -22.39
N VAL A 33 9.69 5.56 -22.18
CA VAL A 33 8.86 5.40 -20.98
C VAL A 33 9.69 4.76 -19.88
N TYR A 34 9.82 5.43 -18.74
CA TYR A 34 10.55 4.90 -17.58
C TYR A 34 9.77 3.77 -16.89
N GLY A 35 8.49 4.00 -16.60
CA GLY A 35 7.63 3.08 -15.87
C GLY A 35 6.19 3.14 -16.36
N TYR A 36 5.43 2.09 -16.08
CA TYR A 36 4.02 2.01 -16.45
C TYR A 36 3.14 2.41 -15.27
N ALA A 37 2.23 3.34 -15.51
CA ALA A 37 1.36 3.93 -14.50
C ALA A 37 -0.11 3.70 -14.85
N HIS A 38 -0.92 3.38 -13.85
CA HIS A 38 -2.36 3.18 -13.99
C HIS A 38 -3.10 3.61 -12.74
N HIS A 39 -4.39 3.93 -12.91
CA HIS A 39 -5.32 4.07 -11.81
C HIS A 39 -5.95 2.69 -11.52
N LEU A 40 -6.91 2.60 -10.61
CA LEU A 40 -7.59 1.35 -10.28
C LEU A 40 -9.11 1.37 -10.52
N TYR A 41 -9.66 2.43 -11.12
CA TYR A 41 -11.09 2.51 -11.41
C TYR A 41 -11.46 1.51 -12.53
N GLY A 42 -12.49 0.70 -12.28
CA GLY A 42 -12.87 -0.40 -13.17
C GLY A 42 -12.04 -1.69 -12.98
N GLY A 43 -11.12 -1.71 -12.02
CA GLY A 43 -10.36 -2.89 -11.62
C GLY A 43 -9.39 -3.40 -12.69
N GLY A 44 -9.11 -4.70 -12.61
CA GLY A 44 -8.23 -5.42 -13.53
C GLY A 44 -7.35 -6.45 -12.82
N ASN A 45 -6.66 -7.27 -13.60
CA ASN A 45 -5.84 -8.35 -13.08
C ASN A 45 -4.40 -7.88 -12.83
N LYS A 46 -4.11 -7.57 -11.56
CA LYS A 46 -2.79 -7.16 -11.04
C LYS A 46 -1.67 -8.14 -11.39
N ALA A 47 -1.88 -9.44 -11.17
CA ALA A 47 -0.88 -10.46 -11.44
C ALA A 47 -0.56 -10.57 -12.94
N SER A 48 -1.59 -10.52 -13.80
CA SER A 48 -1.40 -10.53 -15.26
C SER A 48 -0.70 -9.26 -15.75
N PHE A 49 -1.00 -8.10 -15.15
CA PHE A 49 -0.35 -6.84 -15.49
C PHE A 49 1.13 -6.88 -15.11
N ALA A 50 1.45 -7.31 -13.89
CA ALA A 50 2.82 -7.52 -13.43
C ALA A 50 3.61 -8.49 -14.31
N ALA A 51 3.01 -9.64 -14.65
CA ALA A 51 3.64 -10.63 -15.52
C ALA A 51 3.94 -10.09 -16.93
N SER A 52 3.11 -9.17 -17.43
CA SER A 52 3.24 -8.63 -18.79
C SER A 52 4.16 -7.41 -18.87
N TYR A 53 4.19 -6.57 -17.82
CA TYR A 53 4.79 -5.23 -17.85
C TYR A 53 5.80 -4.94 -16.75
N GLY A 54 5.98 -5.85 -15.78
CA GLY A 54 6.90 -5.71 -14.64
C GLY A 54 8.39 -5.68 -15.00
N TYR A 55 8.75 -5.71 -16.28
CA TYR A 55 10.12 -5.43 -16.74
C TYR A 55 10.49 -3.94 -16.66
N LYS A 56 9.53 -3.07 -16.34
CA LYS A 56 9.71 -1.67 -15.95
C LYS A 56 8.98 -1.44 -14.62
N PRO A 57 9.36 -0.41 -13.84
CA PRO A 57 8.63 -0.03 -12.64
C PRO A 57 7.14 0.15 -12.94
N LEU A 58 6.30 -0.46 -12.11
CA LEU A 58 4.85 -0.30 -12.14
C LEU A 58 4.42 0.67 -11.05
N LEU A 59 3.45 1.53 -11.34
CA LEU A 59 2.96 2.53 -10.40
C LEU A 59 1.44 2.56 -10.43
N GLN A 60 0.84 2.40 -9.25
CA GLN A 60 -0.54 2.79 -9.04
C GLN A 60 -0.54 4.28 -8.71
N THR A 61 -1.13 5.11 -9.57
CA THR A 61 -1.01 6.57 -9.49
C THR A 61 -2.28 7.29 -9.04
N GLU A 62 -3.43 6.61 -9.01
CA GLU A 62 -4.67 7.21 -8.53
C GLU A 62 -5.71 6.13 -8.13
N TYR A 63 -6.23 6.21 -6.91
CA TYR A 63 -7.43 5.50 -6.49
C TYR A 63 -8.02 6.08 -5.20
N SER A 64 -9.33 5.97 -5.08
CA SER A 64 -10.07 6.14 -3.83
C SER A 64 -11.46 5.55 -3.97
N GLU A 65 -11.93 4.82 -2.97
CA GLU A 65 -13.28 4.31 -2.90
C GLU A 65 -13.66 4.13 -1.44
N GLY A 66 -14.77 4.75 -1.01
CA GLY A 66 -15.11 4.83 0.40
C GLY A 66 -14.06 5.63 1.20
N ALA A 67 -14.40 6.03 2.43
CA ALA A 67 -13.44 6.73 3.27
C ALA A 67 -13.81 6.67 4.75
N SER A 68 -15.10 6.83 5.04
CA SER A 68 -15.57 7.20 6.38
C SER A 68 -15.76 6.02 7.33
N THR A 69 -15.65 4.77 6.87
CA THR A 69 -15.88 3.58 7.70
C THR A 69 -14.64 2.72 7.88
N PHE A 70 -14.61 1.90 8.94
CA PHE A 70 -13.54 0.91 9.13
C PHE A 70 -13.52 -0.15 8.01
N ALA A 71 -14.67 -0.48 7.42
CA ALA A 71 -14.73 -1.38 6.27
C ALA A 71 -14.03 -0.77 5.03
N ASP A 72 -14.16 0.53 4.81
CA ASP A 72 -13.42 1.25 3.76
C ASP A 72 -11.91 1.18 4.04
N ALA A 73 -11.50 1.39 5.30
CA ALA A 73 -10.10 1.30 5.72
C ALA A 73 -9.52 -0.11 5.47
N MET A 74 -10.23 -1.16 5.84
CA MET A 74 -9.81 -2.55 5.58
C MET A 74 -9.73 -2.88 4.09
N SER A 75 -10.65 -2.33 3.29
CA SER A 75 -10.65 -2.49 1.84
C SER A 75 -9.42 -1.81 1.23
N LEU A 76 -9.10 -0.58 1.66
CA LEU A 76 -7.89 0.13 1.22
C LEU A 76 -6.60 -0.59 1.64
N ALA A 77 -6.50 -1.03 2.89
CA ALA A 77 -5.32 -1.76 3.37
C ALA A 77 -5.08 -3.04 2.55
N THR A 78 -6.14 -3.81 2.28
CA THR A 78 -6.06 -5.03 1.47
C THR A 78 -5.66 -4.71 0.03
N LEU A 79 -6.23 -3.65 -0.56
CA LEU A 79 -5.90 -3.22 -1.91
C LEU A 79 -4.44 -2.78 -2.04
N MET A 80 -3.94 -1.97 -1.10
CA MET A 80 -2.54 -1.55 -1.05
C MET A 80 -1.61 -2.75 -0.91
N HIS A 81 -1.95 -3.71 -0.04
CA HIS A 81 -1.22 -4.97 0.06
C HIS A 81 -1.14 -5.69 -1.29
N GLU A 82 -2.27 -5.89 -1.97
CA GLU A 82 -2.29 -6.56 -3.29
C GLU A 82 -1.47 -5.81 -4.35
N CYS A 83 -1.57 -4.48 -4.43
CA CYS A 83 -0.75 -3.71 -5.36
C CYS A 83 0.75 -3.87 -5.03
N LEU A 84 1.13 -3.84 -3.76
CA LEU A 84 2.53 -3.94 -3.36
C LEU A 84 3.09 -5.36 -3.50
N THR A 85 2.29 -6.41 -3.28
CA THR A 85 2.78 -7.80 -3.23
C THR A 85 2.46 -8.65 -4.46
N VAL A 86 1.34 -8.37 -5.15
CA VAL A 86 0.88 -9.14 -6.33
C VAL A 86 1.22 -8.38 -7.61
N GLU A 87 0.93 -7.08 -7.66
CA GLU A 87 1.26 -6.25 -8.82
C GLU A 87 2.73 -5.81 -8.83
N ASP A 88 3.38 -5.81 -7.66
CA ASP A 88 4.74 -5.34 -7.45
C ASP A 88 4.94 -3.86 -7.84
N VAL A 89 3.95 -3.02 -7.51
CA VAL A 89 4.08 -1.58 -7.75
C VAL A 89 5.18 -0.98 -6.88
N ALA A 90 5.98 -0.09 -7.47
CA ALA A 90 6.99 0.69 -6.76
C ALA A 90 6.40 1.88 -5.99
N ALA A 91 5.15 2.26 -6.29
CA ALA A 91 4.44 3.33 -5.62
C ALA A 91 2.92 3.12 -5.69
N TYR A 92 2.23 3.58 -4.64
CA TYR A 92 0.77 3.68 -4.55
C TYR A 92 0.41 5.13 -4.18
N LEU A 93 -0.41 5.79 -4.98
CA LEU A 93 -0.89 7.16 -4.76
C LEU A 93 -2.40 7.15 -4.54
N TYR A 94 -2.79 7.60 -3.35
CA TYR A 94 -4.19 7.85 -3.00
C TYR A 94 -4.65 9.19 -3.56
N TRP A 95 -5.86 9.26 -4.14
CA TRP A 95 -6.29 10.46 -4.86
C TRP A 95 -6.63 11.65 -3.94
N PRO A 96 -7.72 11.68 -3.16
CA PRO A 96 -7.92 12.84 -2.31
C PRO A 96 -7.17 12.69 -0.98
N LEU A 97 -6.04 13.39 -0.81
CA LEU A 97 -5.51 13.61 0.54
C LEU A 97 -6.52 14.44 1.36
N PHE A 98 -6.91 15.60 0.84
CA PHE A 98 -7.92 16.49 1.41
C PHE A 98 -9.12 16.61 0.46
N TRP A 99 -10.34 16.44 0.96
CA TRP A 99 -11.54 16.61 0.14
C TRP A 99 -12.78 16.99 0.95
N GLU A 100 -13.84 17.41 0.27
CA GLU A 100 -15.12 17.61 0.92
C GLU A 100 -15.71 16.27 1.38
N GLN A 101 -16.39 16.27 2.53
CA GLN A 101 -17.07 15.08 3.04
C GLN A 101 -18.01 14.46 1.98
N PRO A 102 -18.13 13.12 1.92
CA PRO A 102 -17.52 12.15 2.84
C PRO A 102 -16.11 11.67 2.45
N ASN A 103 -15.47 12.22 1.40
CA ASN A 103 -14.27 11.63 0.80
C ASN A 103 -12.96 12.17 1.38
N GLY A 104 -11.84 11.55 0.98
CA GLY A 104 -10.49 11.97 1.34
C GLY A 104 -9.88 11.16 2.48
N LEU A 105 -8.55 11.16 2.60
CA LEU A 105 -7.92 10.71 3.84
C LEU A 105 -8.27 11.67 4.99
N VAL A 106 -8.35 12.96 4.68
CA VAL A 106 -8.88 14.01 5.55
C VAL A 106 -10.03 14.71 4.83
N SER A 107 -11.17 14.82 5.50
CA SER A 107 -12.37 15.46 4.95
C SER A 107 -12.74 16.76 5.66
N PHE A 108 -13.38 17.67 4.95
CA PHE A 108 -13.96 18.90 5.52
C PHE A 108 -15.45 19.07 5.14
N PRO A 109 -16.29 19.70 5.97
CA PRO A 109 -17.71 19.87 5.67
C PRO A 109 -18.00 20.71 4.42
N SER A 110 -17.11 21.67 4.12
CA SER A 110 -17.17 22.51 2.92
C SER A 110 -15.84 23.24 2.69
N TYR A 111 -15.58 23.68 1.46
CA TYR A 111 -14.37 24.44 1.12
C TYR A 111 -14.25 25.71 1.99
N GLY A 112 -13.07 25.89 2.59
CA GLY A 112 -12.79 27.01 3.50
C GLY A 112 -13.17 26.76 4.96
N SER A 113 -13.73 25.59 5.31
CA SER A 113 -13.94 25.19 6.70
C SER A 113 -12.62 25.06 7.46
N SER A 114 -12.60 25.51 8.73
CA SER A 114 -11.51 25.22 9.67
C SER A 114 -11.67 23.86 10.36
N ASN A 115 -12.85 23.25 10.27
CA ASN A 115 -13.15 21.94 10.82
C ASN A 115 -12.82 20.86 9.79
N TYR A 116 -12.16 19.79 10.24
CA TYR A 116 -11.83 18.63 9.44
C TYR A 116 -12.05 17.32 10.23
N THR A 117 -12.11 16.21 9.51
CA THR A 117 -12.19 14.85 10.04
C THR A 117 -11.09 14.02 9.40
N ILE A 118 -10.26 13.37 10.20
CA ILE A 118 -9.32 12.36 9.71
C ILE A 118 -10.11 11.06 9.56
N ASN A 119 -10.30 10.61 8.33
CA ASN A 119 -11.15 9.47 8.01
C ASN A 119 -10.43 8.14 8.32
N PRO A 120 -11.15 7.04 8.61
CA PRO A 120 -10.53 5.72 8.84
C PRO A 120 -9.53 5.27 7.77
N VAL A 121 -9.80 5.56 6.49
CA VAL A 121 -8.84 5.26 5.38
C VAL A 121 -7.48 5.93 5.54
N TYR A 122 -7.37 7.07 6.23
CA TYR A 122 -6.10 7.69 6.56
C TYR A 122 -5.22 6.73 7.37
N TYR A 123 -5.79 6.04 8.36
CA TYR A 123 -5.02 5.16 9.22
C TYR A 123 -4.66 3.84 8.54
N ALA A 124 -5.48 3.35 7.59
CA ALA A 124 -5.09 2.25 6.70
C ALA A 124 -3.92 2.64 5.80
N PHE A 125 -3.99 3.81 5.15
CA PHE A 125 -2.89 4.33 4.33
C PHE A 125 -1.62 4.58 5.16
N LYS A 126 -1.77 5.11 6.38
CA LYS A 126 -0.67 5.38 7.31
C LYS A 126 0.11 4.12 7.67
N GLN A 127 -0.56 2.98 7.85
CA GLN A 127 0.11 1.70 8.17
C GLN A 127 1.12 1.28 7.11
N HIS A 128 0.89 1.63 5.84
CA HIS A 128 1.86 1.39 4.77
C HIS A 128 2.88 2.53 4.60
N SER A 129 2.46 3.78 4.79
CA SER A 129 3.26 4.96 4.41
C SER A 129 4.12 5.58 5.51
N ALA A 130 3.77 5.43 6.79
CA ALA A 130 4.51 6.07 7.89
C ALA A 130 5.73 5.27 8.36
N PHE A 131 5.78 3.98 8.02
CA PHE A 131 6.80 3.04 8.50
C PHE A 131 7.62 2.45 7.36
N THR A 132 7.59 3.08 6.18
CA THR A 132 8.47 2.77 5.04
C THR A 132 8.90 4.09 4.41
N ASP A 133 10.05 4.10 3.72
CA ASP A 133 10.60 5.31 3.10
C ASP A 133 11.01 5.05 1.64
N PRO A 134 11.25 6.11 0.84
CA PRO A 134 11.78 5.96 -0.50
C PRO A 134 13.03 5.07 -0.54
N ASN A 135 13.09 4.18 -1.54
CA ASN A 135 14.14 3.18 -1.77
C ASN A 135 14.16 1.98 -0.80
N TRP A 136 13.24 1.88 0.16
CA TRP A 136 13.05 0.63 0.87
C TRP A 136 12.64 -0.48 -0.09
N GLN A 137 13.17 -1.67 0.12
CA GLN A 137 12.91 -2.82 -0.74
C GLN A 137 11.90 -3.75 -0.07
N ARG A 138 10.87 -4.15 -0.81
CA ARG A 138 9.99 -5.21 -0.36
C ARG A 138 10.77 -6.53 -0.32
N VAL A 139 10.69 -7.23 0.80
CA VAL A 139 11.31 -8.55 0.99
C VAL A 139 10.24 -9.63 1.03
N ASP A 140 10.66 -10.88 0.84
CA ASP A 140 9.74 -12.01 0.91
C ASP A 140 9.15 -12.15 2.32
N ALA A 141 7.83 -12.30 2.38
CA ALA A 141 7.07 -12.47 3.61
C ALA A 141 5.87 -13.35 3.31
N SER A 142 5.63 -14.35 4.16
CA SER A 142 4.56 -15.32 3.96
C SER A 142 3.89 -15.69 5.27
N THR A 143 2.67 -16.22 5.14
CA THR A 143 1.85 -16.70 6.25
C THR A 143 1.11 -17.95 5.81
N ASN A 144 0.87 -18.87 6.74
CA ASN A 144 0.06 -20.07 6.51
C ASN A 144 -1.44 -19.82 6.79
N SER A 145 -1.82 -18.65 7.29
CA SER A 145 -3.21 -18.27 7.53
C SER A 145 -3.79 -17.61 6.30
N SER A 146 -4.92 -18.12 5.80
CA SER A 146 -5.67 -17.47 4.71
C SER A 146 -6.27 -16.11 5.13
N ASN A 147 -6.41 -15.89 6.44
CA ASN A 147 -6.98 -14.67 7.02
C ASN A 147 -5.90 -13.61 7.33
N LEU A 148 -4.64 -13.87 7.02
CA LEU A 148 -3.57 -12.89 7.16
C LEU A 148 -3.04 -12.47 5.80
N LYS A 149 -2.78 -11.17 5.66
CA LYS A 149 -1.95 -10.61 4.58
C LYS A 149 -0.72 -10.00 5.24
N ILE A 150 0.47 -10.36 4.76
CA ILE A 150 1.73 -9.86 5.31
C ILE A 150 2.64 -9.36 4.20
N SER A 151 3.11 -8.12 4.31
CA SER A 151 4.18 -7.58 3.49
C SER A 151 5.27 -7.01 4.40
N ALA A 152 6.52 -7.14 3.98
CA ALA A 152 7.66 -6.63 4.73
C ALA A 152 8.61 -5.84 3.82
N TYR A 153 9.28 -4.85 4.40
CA TYR A 153 10.14 -3.90 3.71
C TYR A 153 11.39 -3.67 4.53
N ILE A 154 12.54 -3.57 3.87
CA ILE A 154 13.84 -3.35 4.50
C ILE A 154 14.45 -2.04 3.98
N SER A 155 15.08 -1.29 4.88
CA SER A 155 15.79 -0.06 4.54
C SER A 155 17.00 -0.33 3.64
N PRO A 156 17.45 0.65 2.82
CA PRO A 156 18.59 0.47 1.92
C PRO A 156 19.91 0.08 2.60
N ASP A 157 20.07 0.41 3.88
CA ASP A 157 21.23 0.08 4.70
C ASP A 157 21.05 -1.22 5.51
N ASN A 158 19.91 -1.90 5.35
CA ASN A 158 19.52 -3.14 6.04
C ASN A 158 19.44 -3.05 7.57
N ASN A 159 19.31 -1.85 8.14
CA ASN A 159 19.26 -1.65 9.59
C ASN A 159 17.84 -1.47 10.15
N GLN A 160 16.84 -1.25 9.30
CA GLN A 160 15.44 -1.12 9.70
C GLN A 160 14.56 -2.02 8.84
N MET A 161 13.52 -2.57 9.45
CA MET A 161 12.51 -3.39 8.79
C MET A 161 11.13 -2.96 9.25
N SER A 162 10.17 -3.01 8.34
CA SER A 162 8.77 -2.77 8.61
C SER A 162 7.95 -3.91 8.07
N ALA A 163 6.97 -4.37 8.83
CA ALA A 163 6.02 -5.39 8.41
C ALA A 163 4.60 -4.84 8.58
N VAL A 164 3.82 -4.90 7.51
CA VAL A 164 2.40 -4.57 7.54
C VAL A 164 1.62 -5.88 7.53
N ILE A 165 0.83 -6.11 8.58
CA ILE A 165 0.11 -7.35 8.81
C ILE A 165 -1.37 -7.02 8.96
N ILE A 166 -2.19 -7.58 8.08
CA ILE A 166 -3.63 -7.33 8.02
C ILE A 166 -4.34 -8.61 8.41
N ASN A 167 -5.13 -8.57 9.48
CA ASN A 167 -6.11 -9.60 9.79
C ASN A 167 -7.40 -9.32 9.02
N THR A 168 -7.73 -10.18 8.07
CA THR A 168 -8.95 -10.09 7.26
C THR A 168 -10.10 -10.92 7.84
N SER A 169 -9.91 -11.53 9.01
CA SER A 169 -10.98 -12.20 9.75
C SER A 169 -12.00 -11.17 10.22
N SER A 170 -13.30 -11.50 10.16
CA SER A 170 -14.36 -10.61 10.61
C SER A 170 -14.71 -10.75 12.10
N SER A 171 -14.15 -11.74 12.80
CA SER A 171 -14.56 -12.07 14.17
C SER A 171 -13.56 -12.88 14.98
N THR A 172 -12.31 -13.01 14.51
CA THR A 172 -11.32 -13.87 15.18
C THR A 172 -9.98 -13.18 15.25
N ASP A 173 -9.55 -12.92 16.48
CA ASP A 173 -8.19 -12.53 16.79
C ASP A 173 -7.23 -13.65 16.42
N ILE A 174 -6.09 -13.30 15.82
CA ILE A 174 -5.06 -14.24 15.42
C ILE A 174 -3.81 -13.98 16.25
N ALA A 175 -3.36 -15.00 16.97
CA ALA A 175 -2.05 -15.02 17.62
C ALA A 175 -0.97 -15.41 16.58
N LEU A 176 -0.10 -14.46 16.25
CA LEU A 176 0.94 -14.62 15.22
C LEU A 176 2.33 -14.66 15.87
N ASN A 177 3.08 -15.74 15.61
CA ASN A 177 4.50 -15.79 15.90
C ASN A 177 5.30 -15.40 14.65
N LEU A 178 6.09 -14.33 14.73
CA LEU A 178 6.94 -13.89 13.62
C LEU A 178 8.28 -14.62 13.65
N THR A 179 8.65 -15.20 12.50
CA THR A 179 9.98 -15.79 12.27
C THR A 179 10.73 -14.93 11.27
N PHE A 180 11.95 -14.55 11.63
CA PHE A 180 12.83 -13.73 10.81
C PHE A 180 14.00 -14.57 10.29
N TYR A 181 14.28 -14.48 9.00
CA TYR A 181 15.37 -15.20 8.35
C TYR A 181 16.45 -14.21 7.90
N ASN A 182 17.72 -14.57 8.11
CA ASN A 182 18.89 -13.78 7.71
C ASN A 182 18.97 -12.35 8.28
N VAL A 183 18.13 -12.02 9.27
CA VAL A 183 18.15 -10.75 10.00
C VAL A 183 18.05 -11.03 11.50
N THR A 184 18.61 -10.12 12.30
CA THR A 184 18.48 -10.14 13.76
C THR A 184 17.64 -8.94 14.18
N VAL A 185 16.47 -9.20 14.75
CA VAL A 185 15.61 -8.16 15.33
C VAL A 185 16.02 -7.99 16.80
N ILE A 186 16.40 -6.77 17.17
CA ILE A 186 16.87 -6.42 18.52
C ILE A 186 15.69 -5.87 19.34
N ASP A 187 14.91 -4.99 18.72
CA ASP A 187 13.74 -4.33 19.26
C ASP A 187 12.76 -3.97 18.12
N GLY A 188 11.62 -3.41 18.48
CA GLY A 188 10.64 -2.88 17.54
C GLY A 188 9.42 -2.33 18.26
N ASP A 189 8.56 -1.66 17.51
CA ASP A 189 7.31 -1.09 18.00
C ASP A 189 6.13 -1.67 17.21
N VAL A 190 5.01 -1.90 17.89
CA VAL A 190 3.77 -2.38 17.26
C VAL A 190 2.77 -1.23 17.19
N TYR A 191 2.36 -0.85 15.98
CA TYR A 191 1.32 0.16 15.75
C TYR A 191 0.04 -0.48 15.22
N ARG A 192 -1.10 -0.17 15.84
CA ARG A 192 -2.38 -0.82 15.53
C ARG A 192 -3.44 0.14 15.04
N THR A 193 -4.13 -0.27 13.97
CA THR A 193 -5.39 0.34 13.53
C THR A 193 -6.49 -0.71 13.65
N SER A 194 -7.58 -0.37 14.32
CA SER A 194 -8.76 -1.24 14.53
C SER A 194 -10.04 -0.39 14.46
N GLN A 195 -11.20 -0.96 14.78
CA GLN A 195 -12.45 -0.18 14.86
C GLN A 195 -12.38 0.94 15.90
N THR A 196 -11.52 0.81 16.92
CA THR A 196 -11.41 1.76 18.04
C THR A 196 -10.02 2.40 18.16
N GLU A 197 -9.05 1.96 17.36
CA GLU A 197 -7.66 2.40 17.43
C GLU A 197 -7.22 3.00 16.09
N ASN A 198 -6.53 4.13 16.18
CA ASN A 198 -6.14 4.94 15.03
C ASN A 198 -4.61 5.00 14.90
N CYS A 199 -3.99 3.92 14.45
CA CYS A 199 -2.53 3.76 14.33
C CYS A 199 -1.80 4.08 15.65
N VAL A 200 -2.26 3.49 16.75
CA VAL A 200 -1.72 3.71 18.11
C VAL A 200 -0.56 2.77 18.39
N LEU A 201 0.47 3.24 19.10
CA LEU A 201 1.50 2.36 19.66
C LEU A 201 0.84 1.52 20.76
N VAL A 202 0.82 0.20 20.59
CA VAL A 202 0.17 -0.70 21.55
C VAL A 202 1.18 -1.26 22.54
N ASP A 203 2.28 -1.81 22.04
CA ASP A 203 3.34 -2.42 22.83
C ASP A 203 4.66 -2.44 22.04
N PRO A 204 5.82 -2.51 22.71
CA PRO A 204 7.06 -2.93 22.08
C PRO A 204 6.91 -4.33 21.47
N PHE A 205 7.63 -4.59 20.37
CA PHE A 205 7.69 -5.90 19.76
C PHE A 205 8.53 -6.86 20.61
N GLU A 206 7.89 -7.88 21.17
CA GLU A 206 8.54 -8.92 21.96
C GLU A 206 8.57 -10.24 21.17
N LYS A 207 9.76 -10.63 20.68
CA LYS A 207 9.91 -11.83 19.84
C LYS A 207 9.48 -13.14 20.52
N SER A 208 9.54 -13.19 21.85
CA SER A 208 9.16 -14.38 22.62
C SER A 208 7.65 -14.55 22.79
N GLU A 209 6.87 -13.51 22.49
CA GLU A 209 5.42 -13.51 22.67
C GLU A 209 4.70 -13.40 21.32
N PRO A 210 3.55 -14.07 21.16
CA PRO A 210 2.76 -13.93 19.95
C PRO A 210 2.15 -12.53 19.85
N LEU A 211 2.16 -11.97 18.64
CA LEU A 211 1.41 -10.76 18.33
C LEU A 211 -0.08 -11.09 18.20
N THR A 212 -0.92 -10.45 19.00
CA THR A 212 -2.38 -10.55 18.87
C THR A 212 -2.85 -9.55 17.80
N LEU A 213 -3.41 -10.09 16.72
CA LEU A 213 -3.99 -9.33 15.62
C LEU A 213 -5.52 -9.42 15.74
N PRO A 214 -6.22 -8.35 16.19
CA PRO A 214 -7.68 -8.35 16.27
C PRO A 214 -8.35 -8.31 14.89
#